data_AF-A0A1J1HSK4-F1
#
_entry.id   AF-A0A1J1HSK4-F1
#
_cell.length_a   1.000
_cell.length_b   1.000
_cell.length_c   1.000
_cell.angle_alpha   90.00
_cell.angle_beta   90.00
_cell.angle_gamma   90.00
#
_symmetry.space_group_name_H-M   'P 1'
#
loop_
_entity.id
_entity.type
_entity.pdbx_description
1 polymer ?
#
loop_
_entity_poly.entity_id
_entity_poly.type
_entity_poly.pdbx_seq_one_letter_code
_entity_poly.pdbx_strand_id
1 'polypeptide(L)'
;MLNQVNDKAGLLGSERLTARQTRTLWEICNFEQLWSSTTPAPFCGLFSPHNNLMLEYFEDLDYFYNTGYGGPRRLFENMNCLLIQDLLGFLDTSDQTENVRIYSTHSTAFQLFMVTLGLFDGDVPLTAANFNIQANRQWRSSFITPMATNLAAIRYNCPAGNDEVLFLMNEKPFVIPGCQSNGLCNVNVIRQRYSRFIGANCATLACSNN
;
A
#
# COMPACT_ATOMS: atom_id res chain seq x y z
N MET A 1 8.78 7.87 -23.83
CA MET A 1 9.67 8.08 -22.66
C MET A 1 11.15 8.00 -23.02
N LEU A 2 11.67 6.84 -23.43
CA LEU A 2 13.12 6.63 -23.62
C LEU A 2 13.79 7.66 -24.52
N ASN A 3 13.14 8.02 -25.64
CA ASN A 3 13.67 9.08 -26.51
C ASN A 3 13.76 10.41 -25.78
N GLN A 4 12.68 10.86 -25.15
CA GLN A 4 12.65 12.12 -24.38
C GLN A 4 13.74 12.19 -23.30
N VAL A 5 13.95 11.10 -22.55
CA VAL A 5 14.99 11.06 -21.50
C VAL A 5 16.39 11.13 -22.10
N ASN A 6 16.66 10.35 -23.15
CA ASN A 6 17.95 10.38 -23.84
C ASN A 6 18.25 11.73 -24.50
N ASP A 7 17.24 12.33 -25.13
CA ASP A 7 17.40 13.61 -25.82
C ASP A 7 17.64 14.74 -24.81
N LYS A 8 16.97 14.71 -23.64
CA LYS A 8 17.27 15.62 -22.52
C LYS A 8 18.66 15.40 -21.91
N ALA A 9 19.13 14.15 -21.85
CA ALA A 9 20.46 13.82 -21.36
C ALA A 9 21.58 14.14 -22.38
N GLY A 10 21.22 14.48 -23.63
CA GLY A 10 22.19 14.76 -24.69
C GLY A 10 22.90 13.50 -25.23
N LEU A 11 22.33 12.31 -25.06
CA LEU A 11 22.97 11.03 -25.41
C LEU A 11 22.56 10.55 -26.81
N LEU A 12 23.56 10.17 -27.62
CA LEU A 12 23.41 9.83 -29.04
C LEU A 12 23.96 8.44 -29.38
N GLY A 13 23.47 7.84 -30.47
CA GLY A 13 24.01 6.59 -31.01
C GLY A 13 24.08 5.46 -29.97
N SER A 14 25.28 4.89 -29.81
CA SER A 14 25.57 3.80 -28.86
C SER A 14 25.58 4.22 -27.38
N GLU A 15 25.57 5.53 -27.09
CA GLU A 15 25.57 6.07 -25.72
C GLU A 15 24.16 6.20 -25.14
N ARG A 16 23.12 5.94 -25.94
CA ARG A 16 21.73 6.03 -25.48
C ARG A 16 21.46 5.03 -24.35
N LEU A 17 20.83 5.53 -23.29
CA LEU A 17 20.34 4.78 -22.16
C LEU A 17 19.31 3.75 -22.59
N THR A 18 19.50 2.53 -22.13
CA THR A 18 18.51 1.46 -22.14
C THR A 18 17.35 1.76 -21.20
N ALA A 19 16.25 1.01 -21.31
CA ALA A 19 15.13 1.10 -20.38
C ALA A 19 15.54 0.84 -18.92
N ARG A 20 16.42 -0.13 -18.70
CA ARG A 20 16.96 -0.45 -17.37
C ARG A 20 17.75 0.72 -16.80
N GLN A 21 18.69 1.29 -17.57
CA GLN A 21 19.47 2.44 -17.12
C GLN A 21 18.59 3.67 -16.87
N THR A 22 17.57 3.89 -17.72
CA THR A 22 16.59 4.97 -17.52
C THR A 22 15.84 4.81 -16.20
N ARG A 23 15.39 3.59 -15.87
CA ARG A 23 14.76 3.29 -14.57
C ARG A 23 15.73 3.54 -13.42
N THR A 24 16.98 3.09 -13.52
CA THR A 24 18.00 3.33 -12.49
C THR A 24 18.24 4.83 -12.24
N LEU A 25 18.32 5.66 -13.28
CA LEU A 25 18.44 7.12 -13.09
C LEU A 25 17.20 7.73 -12.41
N TRP A 26 16.01 7.19 -12.67
CA TRP A 26 14.79 7.61 -12.00
C TRP A 26 14.79 7.23 -10.52
N GLU A 27 15.25 6.02 -10.19
CA GLU A 27 15.43 5.57 -8.80
C GLU A 27 16.45 6.46 -8.07
N ILE A 28 17.60 6.75 -8.69
CA ILE A 28 18.61 7.67 -8.13
C ILE A 28 17.99 9.04 -7.85
N CYS A 29 17.24 9.60 -8.80
CA CYS A 29 16.50 10.85 -8.60
C CYS A 29 15.62 10.80 -7.34
N ASN A 30 14.82 9.74 -7.17
CA ASN A 30 13.94 9.60 -6.01
C ASN A 30 14.71 9.53 -4.68
N PHE A 31 15.79 8.75 -4.63
CA PHE A 31 16.62 8.61 -3.42
C PHE A 31 17.39 9.89 -3.08
N GLU A 32 17.96 10.58 -4.07
CA GLU A 32 18.62 11.87 -3.85
C GLU A 32 17.64 12.93 -3.35
N GLN A 33 16.44 12.97 -3.95
CA GLN A 33 15.42 13.94 -3.56
C GLN A 33 14.90 13.68 -2.14
N LEU A 34 14.86 12.42 -1.71
CA LEU A 34 14.54 12.05 -0.33
C LEU A 34 15.60 12.55 0.66
N TRP A 35 16.87 12.54 0.27
CA TRP A 35 17.98 13.00 1.12
C TRP A 35 18.02 14.52 1.28
N SER A 36 17.73 15.27 0.20
CA SER A 36 17.71 16.74 0.23
C SER A 36 16.39 17.29 -0.30
N SER A 37 15.48 17.65 0.61
CA SER A 37 14.18 18.21 0.25
C SER A 37 14.23 19.63 -0.32
N THR A 38 15.34 20.35 -0.10
CA THR A 38 15.51 21.75 -0.52
C THR A 38 16.23 21.90 -1.85
N THR A 39 17.05 20.92 -2.23
CA THR A 39 17.86 20.96 -3.44
C THR A 39 17.30 19.95 -4.44
N PRO A 40 16.83 20.38 -5.61
CA PRO A 40 16.34 19.46 -6.63
C PRO A 40 17.43 18.46 -7.02
N ALA A 41 17.10 17.16 -6.97
CA ALA A 41 18.04 16.13 -7.39
C ALA A 41 18.33 16.25 -8.90
N PRO A 42 19.62 16.30 -9.33
CA PRO A 42 19.99 16.58 -10.71
C PRO A 42 19.33 15.65 -11.74
N PHE A 43 19.26 14.35 -11.42
CA PHE A 43 18.68 13.36 -12.33
C PHE A 43 17.17 13.51 -12.49
N CYS A 44 16.47 14.17 -11.56
CA CYS A 44 15.03 14.38 -11.69
C CYS A 44 14.67 15.30 -12.87
N GLY A 45 15.57 16.20 -13.28
CA GLY A 45 15.35 17.08 -14.44
C GLY A 45 15.20 16.33 -15.78
N LEU A 46 15.69 15.09 -15.85
CA LEU A 46 15.57 14.23 -17.02
C LEU A 46 14.13 13.75 -17.27
N PHE A 47 13.29 13.72 -16.23
CA PHE A 47 11.95 13.13 -16.30
C PHE A 47 10.88 14.23 -16.36
N SER A 48 10.00 14.17 -17.36
CA SER A 48 8.78 14.99 -17.37
C SER A 48 7.74 14.42 -16.40
N PRO A 49 6.73 15.21 -15.99
CA PRO A 49 5.61 14.69 -15.18
C PRO A 49 4.94 13.46 -15.80
N HIS A 50 4.77 13.43 -17.13
CA HIS A 50 4.23 12.26 -17.83
C HIS A 50 5.17 11.05 -17.77
N ASN A 51 6.49 11.25 -17.80
CA ASN A 51 7.44 10.14 -17.59
C ASN A 51 7.34 9.57 -16.17
N ASN A 52 7.20 10.42 -15.16
CA ASN A 52 7.01 9.98 -13.78
C ASN A 52 5.73 9.16 -13.62
N LEU A 53 4.62 9.56 -14.24
CA LEU A 53 3.37 8.76 -14.21
C LEU A 53 3.55 7.37 -14.85
N MET A 54 4.31 7.27 -15.95
CA MET A 54 4.61 5.97 -16.58
C MET A 54 5.50 5.10 -15.69
N LEU A 55 6.50 5.67 -15.04
CA LEU A 55 7.42 4.93 -14.15
C LEU A 55 6.74 4.52 -12.85
N GLU A 56 5.90 5.39 -12.25
CA GLU A 56 5.02 5.03 -11.15
C GLU A 56 4.09 3.86 -11.55
N TYR A 57 3.47 3.93 -12.72
CA TYR A 57 2.61 2.85 -13.21
C TYR A 57 3.38 1.53 -13.42
N PHE A 58 4.63 1.62 -13.85
CA PHE A 58 5.50 0.46 -13.97
C PHE A 58 5.78 -0.18 -12.60
N GLU A 59 6.10 0.61 -11.56
CA GLU A 59 6.24 0.10 -10.19
C GLU A 59 4.92 -0.45 -9.64
N ASP A 60 3.80 0.20 -9.94
CA ASP A 60 2.47 -0.26 -9.54
C ASP A 60 2.14 -1.64 -10.11
N LEU A 61 2.52 -1.91 -11.36
CA LEU A 61 2.37 -3.24 -11.96
C LEU A 61 3.18 -4.28 -11.19
N ASP A 62 4.44 -4.00 -10.87
CA ASP A 62 5.29 -4.95 -10.14
C ASP A 62 4.67 -5.29 -8.78
N TYR A 63 4.31 -4.28 -7.98
CA TYR A 63 3.65 -4.51 -6.69
C TYR A 63 2.26 -5.13 -6.82
N PHE A 64 1.48 -4.76 -7.84
CA PHE A 64 0.14 -5.32 -8.04
C PHE A 64 0.19 -6.84 -8.23
N TYR A 65 1.16 -7.35 -8.98
CA TYR A 65 1.30 -8.78 -9.24
C TYR A 65 2.08 -9.53 -8.16
N ASN A 66 3.04 -8.87 -7.49
CA ASN A 66 3.88 -9.53 -6.47
C ASN A 66 3.29 -9.49 -5.06
N THR A 67 2.51 -8.46 -4.72
CA THR A 67 1.99 -8.22 -3.36
C THR A 67 0.55 -7.70 -3.32
N GLY A 68 -0.09 -7.57 -4.49
CA GLY A 68 -1.44 -7.06 -4.65
C GLY A 68 -2.42 -8.06 -5.28
N TYR A 69 -3.54 -7.55 -5.79
CA TYR A 69 -4.63 -8.36 -6.33
C TYR A 69 -4.33 -9.07 -7.65
N GLY A 70 -3.19 -8.79 -8.30
CA GLY A 70 -2.74 -9.52 -9.49
C GLY A 70 -2.11 -10.88 -9.17
N GLY A 71 -1.73 -11.13 -7.91
CA GLY A 71 -1.11 -12.38 -7.48
C GLY A 71 -2.12 -13.45 -7.03
N PRO A 72 -1.65 -14.52 -6.35
CA PRO A 72 -2.50 -15.58 -5.81
C PRO A 72 -3.43 -15.06 -4.70
N ARG A 73 -4.62 -14.58 -5.09
CA ARG A 73 -5.57 -13.84 -4.22
C ARG A 73 -5.86 -14.55 -2.90
N ARG A 74 -6.14 -15.86 -2.94
CA ARG A 74 -6.41 -16.65 -1.72
C ARG A 74 -5.24 -16.63 -0.74
N LEU A 75 -4.01 -16.73 -1.22
CA LEU A 75 -2.83 -16.69 -0.36
C LEU A 75 -2.69 -15.28 0.27
N PHE A 76 -2.72 -14.25 -0.56
CA PHE A 76 -2.44 -12.88 -0.13
C PHE A 76 -3.52 -12.30 0.79
N GLU A 77 -4.79 -12.60 0.55
CA GLU A 77 -5.89 -12.19 1.42
C GLU A 77 -5.88 -12.85 2.81
N ASN A 78 -5.14 -13.95 2.96
CA ASN A 78 -5.09 -14.72 4.21
C ASN A 78 -3.72 -14.67 4.89
N MET A 79 -2.71 -14.08 4.24
CA MET A 79 -1.33 -14.12 4.71
C MET A 79 -1.12 -13.44 6.06
N ASN A 80 -1.86 -12.36 6.34
CA ASN A 80 -1.76 -11.59 7.59
C ASN A 80 -2.81 -11.98 8.64
N CYS A 81 -3.28 -13.23 8.61
CA CYS A 81 -4.25 -13.76 9.57
C CYS A 81 -3.86 -13.52 11.04
N LEU A 82 -2.59 -13.75 11.41
CA LEU A 82 -2.11 -13.54 12.79
C LEU A 82 -2.19 -12.07 13.22
N LEU A 83 -1.84 -11.14 12.32
CA LEU A 83 -1.91 -9.71 12.60
C LEU A 83 -3.36 -9.23 12.76
N ILE A 84 -4.30 -9.80 12.01
CA ILE A 84 -5.72 -9.51 12.19
C ILE A 84 -6.24 -10.07 13.51
N GLN A 85 -5.88 -11.31 13.88
CA GLN A 85 -6.24 -11.89 15.17
C GLN A 85 -5.74 -11.03 16.33
N ASP A 86 -4.49 -10.59 16.24
CA ASP A 86 -3.88 -9.71 17.25
C ASP A 86 -4.59 -8.36 17.32
N LEU A 87 -4.82 -7.69 16.19
CA LEU A 87 -5.55 -6.42 16.13
C LEU A 87 -6.93 -6.53 16.79
N LEU A 88 -7.71 -7.56 16.43
CA LEU A 88 -9.04 -7.77 17.01
C LEU A 88 -8.97 -8.05 18.52
N GLY A 89 -8.03 -8.90 18.95
CA GLY A 89 -7.82 -9.19 20.36
C GLY A 89 -7.39 -7.95 21.17
N PHE A 90 -6.54 -7.11 20.59
CA PHE A 90 -6.11 -5.85 21.19
C PHE A 90 -7.26 -4.83 21.29
N LEU A 91 -8.12 -4.74 20.27
CA LEU A 91 -9.30 -3.87 20.31
C LEU A 91 -10.36 -4.36 21.31
N ASP A 92 -10.48 -5.67 21.51
CA ASP A 92 -11.45 -6.28 22.44
C ASP A 92 -11.01 -6.22 23.91
N THR A 93 -9.73 -5.98 24.20
CA THR A 93 -9.25 -6.00 25.59
C THR A 93 -9.81 -4.82 26.40
N SER A 94 -10.30 -5.13 27.60
CA SER A 94 -10.58 -4.14 28.65
C SER A 94 -9.40 -3.95 29.59
N ASP A 95 -8.31 -4.70 29.37
CA ASP A 95 -7.10 -4.64 30.18
C ASP A 95 -6.31 -3.37 29.84
N GLN A 96 -6.24 -2.46 30.81
CA GLN A 96 -5.61 -1.14 30.65
C GLN A 96 -4.08 -1.18 30.84
N THR A 97 -3.48 -2.36 30.98
CA THR A 97 -2.05 -2.51 31.17
C THR A 97 -1.24 -2.22 29.90
N GLU A 98 -1.82 -2.44 28.71
CA GLU A 98 -1.22 -2.13 27.41
C GLU A 98 -2.13 -1.20 26.59
N ASN A 99 -1.73 0.07 26.46
CA ASN A 99 -2.51 1.09 25.76
C ASN A 99 -2.06 1.33 24.31
N VAL A 100 -0.85 0.89 23.95
CA VAL A 100 -0.24 1.15 22.64
C VAL A 100 0.54 -0.07 22.20
N ARG A 101 0.29 -0.52 20.97
CA ARG A 101 1.04 -1.58 20.29
C ARG A 101 1.54 -1.08 18.94
N ILE A 102 2.84 -1.23 18.69
CA ILE A 102 3.49 -0.71 17.48
C ILE A 102 4.17 -1.86 16.74
N TYR A 103 3.91 -1.93 15.43
CA TYR A 103 4.54 -2.86 14.52
C TYR A 103 5.34 -2.09 13.46
N SER A 104 6.55 -2.55 13.19
CA SER A 104 7.39 -2.08 12.10
C SER A 104 7.61 -3.21 11.11
N THR A 105 7.49 -2.92 9.82
CA THR A 105 7.63 -3.92 8.77
C THR A 105 8.12 -3.31 7.46
N HIS A 106 8.34 -4.14 6.44
CA HIS A 106 8.69 -3.72 5.09
C HIS A 106 7.43 -3.41 4.26
N SER A 107 7.62 -2.62 3.19
CA SER A 107 6.54 -2.23 2.28
C SER A 107 5.75 -3.42 1.72
N THR A 108 6.43 -4.52 1.39
CA THR A 108 5.79 -5.74 0.86
C THR A 108 4.80 -6.36 1.83
N ALA A 109 5.18 -6.49 3.11
CA ALA A 109 4.30 -7.00 4.15
C ALA A 109 3.13 -6.04 4.43
N PHE A 110 3.38 -4.73 4.41
CA PHE A 110 2.32 -3.72 4.56
C PHE A 110 1.31 -3.80 3.40
N GLN A 111 1.76 -3.92 2.15
CA GLN A 111 0.88 -4.09 0.98
C GLN A 111 0.02 -5.34 1.10
N LEU A 112 0.61 -6.47 1.48
CA LEU A 112 -0.14 -7.71 1.70
C LEU A 112 -1.14 -7.58 2.86
N PHE A 113 -0.84 -6.75 3.85
CA PHE A 113 -1.79 -6.43 4.91
C PHE A 113 -2.96 -5.59 4.40
N MET A 114 -2.73 -4.61 3.52
CA MET A 114 -3.81 -3.89 2.86
C MET A 114 -4.71 -4.83 2.03
N VAL A 115 -4.13 -5.81 1.33
CA VAL A 115 -4.89 -6.85 0.61
C VAL A 115 -5.73 -7.68 1.59
N THR A 116 -5.15 -8.08 2.72
CA THR A 116 -5.85 -8.82 3.79
C THR A 116 -7.05 -8.04 4.34
N LEU A 117 -6.90 -6.71 4.48
CA LEU A 117 -7.98 -5.81 4.90
C LEU A 117 -9.06 -5.61 3.82
N GLY A 118 -8.78 -6.01 2.58
CA GLY A 118 -9.67 -5.82 1.42
C GLY A 118 -9.64 -4.39 0.90
N LEU A 119 -8.48 -3.73 0.93
CA LEU A 119 -8.28 -2.33 0.53
C LEU A 119 -7.59 -2.23 -0.83
N PHE A 120 -7.91 -1.17 -1.58
CA PHE A 120 -7.31 -0.86 -2.89
C PHE A 120 -7.59 -1.89 -4.01
N ASP A 121 -8.61 -2.74 -3.84
CA ASP A 121 -9.12 -3.58 -4.92
C ASP A 121 -9.93 -2.70 -5.89
N GLY A 122 -9.61 -2.77 -7.17
CA GLY A 122 -10.23 -1.95 -8.21
C GLY A 122 -10.94 -2.81 -9.25
N ASP A 123 -12.01 -2.29 -9.86
CA ASP A 123 -12.83 -3.05 -10.80
C ASP A 123 -12.05 -3.49 -12.06
N VAL A 124 -11.05 -2.72 -12.47
CA VAL A 124 -10.24 -2.99 -13.66
C VAL A 124 -8.81 -3.33 -13.24
N PRO A 125 -8.35 -4.58 -13.42
CA PRO A 125 -6.99 -4.99 -13.11
C PRO A 125 -5.94 -4.17 -13.85
N LEU A 126 -4.81 -3.93 -13.20
CA LEU A 126 -3.67 -3.28 -13.83
C LEU A 126 -3.02 -4.23 -14.84
N THR A 127 -2.74 -3.73 -16.04
CA THR A 127 -2.01 -4.45 -17.08
C THR A 127 -1.00 -3.53 -17.75
N ALA A 128 0.00 -4.09 -18.43
CA ALA A 128 0.96 -3.29 -19.20
C ALA A 128 0.29 -2.43 -20.30
N ALA A 129 -0.91 -2.81 -20.76
CA ALA A 129 -1.58 -2.18 -21.90
C ALA A 129 -2.56 -1.05 -21.54
N ASN A 130 -3.01 -0.97 -20.27
CA ASN A 130 -4.11 -0.08 -19.89
C ASN A 130 -3.68 1.17 -19.10
N PHE A 131 -2.41 1.55 -19.12
CA PHE A 131 -1.90 2.78 -18.50
C PHE A 131 -2.78 4.02 -18.79
N ASN A 132 -3.16 4.20 -20.06
CA ASN A 132 -3.93 5.37 -20.51
C ASN A 132 -5.33 5.50 -19.90
N ILE A 133 -5.92 4.41 -19.41
CA ILE A 133 -7.24 4.41 -18.76
C ILE A 133 -7.16 4.23 -17.24
N GLN A 134 -5.95 4.08 -16.69
CA GLN A 134 -5.70 3.79 -15.27
C GLN A 134 -5.22 5.03 -14.47
N ALA A 135 -5.70 6.22 -14.88
CA ALA A 135 -5.37 7.48 -14.22
C ALA A 135 -5.90 7.57 -12.78
N ASN A 136 -6.99 6.87 -12.44
CA ASN A 136 -7.61 6.83 -11.11
C ASN A 136 -7.64 5.41 -10.51
N ARG A 137 -6.64 4.59 -10.89
CA ARG A 137 -6.48 3.23 -10.35
C ARG A 137 -6.45 3.21 -8.82
N GLN A 138 -7.04 2.17 -8.23
CA GLN A 138 -7.05 1.98 -6.78
C GLN A 138 -5.68 1.50 -6.27
N TRP A 139 -5.04 0.58 -6.98
CA TRP A 139 -3.70 0.12 -6.64
C TRP A 139 -2.65 1.11 -7.12
N ARG A 140 -2.10 1.89 -6.18
CA ARG A 140 -1.04 2.87 -6.46
C ARG A 140 -0.01 2.88 -5.33
N SER A 141 1.16 2.30 -5.59
CA SER A 141 2.24 2.08 -4.64
C SER A 141 2.72 3.36 -3.95
N SER A 142 2.74 4.50 -4.67
CA SER A 142 3.12 5.80 -4.12
C SER A 142 2.17 6.33 -3.03
N PHE A 143 0.91 5.86 -2.99
CA PHE A 143 -0.07 6.19 -1.95
C PHE A 143 -0.15 5.10 -0.87
N ILE A 144 -0.06 3.83 -1.27
CA ILE A 144 -0.18 2.69 -0.37
C ILE A 144 1.06 2.57 0.52
N THR A 145 2.24 2.66 -0.09
CA THR A 145 3.54 2.50 0.58
C THR A 145 4.56 3.55 0.17
N PRO A 146 4.30 4.86 0.38
CA PRO A 146 5.38 5.83 0.42
C PRO A 146 6.37 5.51 1.56
N MET A 147 7.54 6.14 1.54
CA MET A 147 8.48 6.07 2.66
C MET A 147 7.78 6.51 3.96
N ALA A 148 7.99 5.74 5.03
CA ALA A 148 7.34 5.94 6.33
C ALA A 148 5.79 5.87 6.34
N THR A 149 5.20 5.13 5.39
CA THR A 149 3.76 4.83 5.42
C THR A 149 3.34 4.21 6.75
N ASN A 150 2.13 4.53 7.21
CA ASN A 150 1.57 3.94 8.43
C ASN A 150 0.05 3.78 8.35
N LEU A 151 -0.46 2.81 9.13
CA LEU A 151 -1.87 2.62 9.42
C LEU A 151 -2.04 2.53 10.93
N ALA A 152 -2.82 3.43 11.51
CA ALA A 152 -3.20 3.40 12.92
C ALA A 152 -4.66 3.00 13.08
N ALA A 153 -4.96 2.23 14.12
CA ALA A 153 -6.32 1.91 14.57
C ALA A 153 -6.46 2.36 16.02
N ILE A 154 -7.29 3.36 16.28
CA ILE A 154 -7.43 4.01 17.58
C ILE A 154 -8.82 3.74 18.13
N ARG A 155 -8.92 2.97 19.21
CA ARG A 155 -10.20 2.70 19.87
C ARG A 155 -10.59 3.85 20.80
N TYR A 156 -11.84 4.26 20.71
CA TYR A 156 -12.49 5.19 21.62
C TYR A 156 -13.50 4.43 22.47
N ASN A 157 -13.40 4.57 23.79
CA ASN A 157 -14.44 4.13 24.71
C ASN A 157 -15.57 5.15 24.69
N CYS A 158 -16.74 4.75 24.21
CA CYS A 158 -17.90 5.62 24.11
C CYS A 158 -18.90 5.31 25.23
N PRO A 159 -19.39 6.31 26.00
CA PRO A 159 -20.26 6.08 27.17
C PRO A 159 -21.55 5.28 26.90
N ALA A 160 -22.00 5.21 25.65
CA ALA A 160 -23.20 4.51 25.24
C ALA A 160 -22.98 3.01 24.89
N GLY A 161 -21.78 2.46 25.09
CA GLY A 161 -21.47 1.06 24.74
C GLY A 161 -21.26 0.82 23.24
N ASN A 162 -21.08 1.88 22.46
CA ASN A 162 -20.79 1.84 21.03
C ASN A 162 -19.35 2.25 20.79
N ASP A 163 -18.40 1.41 21.20
CA ASP A 163 -16.99 1.71 21.00
C ASP A 163 -16.68 1.79 19.50
N GLU A 164 -16.00 2.87 19.13
CA GLU A 164 -15.62 3.18 17.76
C GLU A 164 -14.10 3.07 17.62
N VAL A 165 -13.64 2.70 16.44
CA VAL A 165 -12.24 2.67 16.06
C VAL A 165 -12.03 3.65 14.92
N LEU A 166 -11.14 4.62 15.10
CA LEU A 166 -10.68 5.50 14.05
C LEU A 166 -9.50 4.87 13.34
N PHE A 167 -9.63 4.67 12.03
CA PHE A 167 -8.50 4.31 11.19
C PHE A 167 -7.86 5.54 10.58
N LEU A 168 -6.53 5.63 10.71
CA LEU A 168 -5.73 6.67 10.07
C LEU A 168 -4.71 6.02 9.16
N MET A 169 -4.70 6.39 7.88
CA MET A 169 -3.64 6.00 6.94
C MET A 169 -2.84 7.25 6.58
N ASN A 170 -1.53 7.21 6.83
CA ASN A 170 -0.66 8.38 6.69
C ASN A 170 -1.27 9.60 7.39
N GLU A 171 -1.62 9.41 8.68
CA GLU A 171 -2.17 10.42 9.58
C GLU A 171 -3.51 11.04 9.16
N LYS A 172 -4.19 10.49 8.14
CA LYS A 172 -5.48 10.97 7.65
C LYS A 172 -6.58 9.95 7.90
N PRO A 173 -7.80 10.39 8.28
CA PRO A 173 -8.95 9.49 8.39
C PRO A 173 -9.11 8.64 7.14
N PHE A 174 -9.15 7.32 7.34
CA PHE A 174 -9.18 6.34 6.27
C PHE A 174 -10.39 5.43 6.44
N VAL A 175 -11.10 5.18 5.34
CA VAL A 175 -12.36 4.43 5.36
C VAL A 175 -12.07 2.96 5.11
N ILE A 176 -12.27 2.14 6.15
CA ILE A 176 -12.34 0.69 6.00
C ILE A 176 -13.70 0.30 5.39
N PRO A 177 -13.77 -0.63 4.43
CA PRO A 177 -15.03 -0.96 3.79
C PRO A 177 -16.07 -1.49 4.79
N GLY A 178 -17.26 -0.89 4.77
CA GLY A 178 -18.34 -1.16 5.73
C GLY A 178 -18.39 -0.18 6.91
N CYS A 179 -17.39 0.69 7.07
CA CYS A 179 -17.33 1.72 8.09
C CYS A 179 -17.86 3.07 7.60
N GLN A 180 -17.93 4.06 8.50
CA GLN A 180 -18.42 5.40 8.20
C GLN A 180 -17.42 6.19 7.33
N SER A 181 -17.92 7.17 6.56
CA SER A 181 -17.09 7.97 5.65
C SER A 181 -16.09 8.90 6.34
N ASN A 182 -16.22 9.11 7.65
CA ASN A 182 -15.33 9.91 8.47
C ASN A 182 -14.13 9.11 9.05
N GLY A 183 -14.00 7.82 8.71
CA GLY A 183 -12.95 6.94 9.20
C GLY A 183 -13.23 6.27 10.55
N LEU A 184 -14.36 6.59 11.20
CA LEU A 184 -14.83 5.88 12.39
C LEU A 184 -15.53 4.58 12.00
N CYS A 185 -15.33 3.56 12.82
CA CYS A 185 -15.94 2.27 12.62
C CYS A 185 -16.31 1.61 13.94
N ASN A 186 -17.56 1.17 14.04
CA ASN A 186 -18.00 0.42 15.19
C ASN A 186 -17.19 -0.87 15.33
N VAL A 187 -16.70 -1.16 16.52
CA VAL A 187 -15.84 -2.34 16.77
C VAL A 187 -16.50 -3.64 16.33
N ASN A 188 -17.84 -3.76 16.46
CA ASN A 188 -18.57 -4.95 16.05
C ASN A 188 -18.58 -5.14 14.53
N VAL A 189 -18.59 -4.05 13.75
CA VAL A 189 -18.52 -4.11 12.28
C VAL A 189 -17.17 -4.64 11.83
N ILE A 190 -16.08 -4.18 12.46
CA ILE A 190 -14.72 -4.65 12.21
C ILE A 190 -14.63 -6.14 12.53
N ARG A 191 -15.11 -6.54 13.70
CA ARG A 191 -15.12 -7.94 14.16
C ARG A 191 -15.93 -8.84 13.23
N GLN A 192 -17.09 -8.40 12.78
CA GLN A 192 -17.92 -9.16 11.85
C GLN A 192 -17.23 -9.31 10.49
N ARG A 193 -16.66 -8.23 9.95
CA ARG A 193 -15.95 -8.22 8.67
C ARG A 193 -14.77 -9.18 8.64
N TYR A 194 -14.00 -9.22 9.72
CA TYR A 194 -12.79 -10.03 9.85
C TYR A 194 -13.01 -11.33 10.62
N SER A 195 -14.27 -11.73 10.83
CA SER A 195 -14.67 -12.92 11.61
C SER A 195 -14.03 -14.22 11.11
N ARG A 196 -13.76 -14.34 9.81
CA ARG A 196 -13.08 -15.52 9.21
C ARG A 196 -11.71 -15.81 9.81
N PHE A 197 -11.06 -14.80 10.41
CA PHE A 197 -9.76 -14.95 11.04
C PHE A 197 -9.88 -15.33 12.53
N ILE A 198 -11.01 -15.10 13.17
CA ILE A 198 -11.18 -15.34 14.61
C ILE A 198 -11.14 -16.85 14.88
N GLY A 199 -10.16 -17.30 15.67
CA GLY A 199 -9.97 -18.72 15.99
C GLY A 199 -9.49 -19.60 14.83
N ALA A 200 -9.18 -19.01 13.67
CA ALA A 200 -8.67 -19.75 12.53
C ALA A 200 -7.22 -20.22 12.76
N ASN A 201 -6.86 -21.38 12.21
CA ASN A 201 -5.47 -21.79 12.10
C ASN A 201 -4.83 -21.02 10.92
N CYS A 202 -4.07 -19.98 11.23
CA CYS A 202 -3.49 -19.10 10.21
C CYS A 202 -2.51 -19.81 9.25
N ALA A 203 -1.81 -20.86 9.71
CA ALA A 203 -0.89 -21.61 8.88
C ALA A 203 -1.64 -22.37 7.77
N THR A 204 -2.76 -23.01 8.10
CA THR A 204 -3.58 -23.69 7.09
C THR A 204 -4.38 -22.71 6.25
N LEU A 205 -4.84 -21.59 6.83
CA LEU A 205 -5.67 -20.62 6.12
C LEU A 205 -4.93 -20.00 4.92
N ALA A 206 -3.66 -19.64 5.10
CA ALA A 206 -2.83 -19.08 4.03
C ALA A 206 -2.23 -20.15 3.12
N CYS A 207 -1.73 -21.26 3.68
CA CYS A 207 -0.87 -22.21 2.96
C CYS A 207 -1.56 -23.52 2.54
N SER A 208 -2.87 -23.69 2.74
CA SER A 208 -3.55 -24.92 2.29
C SER A 208 -3.77 -24.93 0.77
N ASN A 209 -3.18 -25.93 0.12
CA ASN A 209 -3.40 -26.28 -1.28
C ASN A 209 -4.84 -26.81 -1.45
N ASN A 210 -5.79 -25.94 -1.75
CA ASN A 210 -7.07 -26.34 -2.35
C ASN A 210 -7.38 -25.43 -3.55
#